data_AF-A0A2E4PV04-F1
#
_entry.id   AF-A0A2E4PV04-F1
#
_cell.length_a   1.000
_cell.length_b   1.000
_cell.length_c   1.000
_cell.angle_alpha   90.00
_cell.angle_beta   90.00
_cell.angle_gamma   90.00
#
_symmetry.space_group_name_H-M   'P 1'
#
loop_
_entity.id
_entity.type
_entity.pdbx_description
1 polymer ?
#
loop_
_entity_poly.entity_id
_entity_poly.type
_entity_poly.pdbx_seq_one_letter_code
_entity_poly.pdbx_strand_id
1 'polypeptide(L)'
;MLTQLAETDKSPLVRLYLASAAQRVAVKLRAPLLKALLAHGEDVNDPNLPLMYWYATEPVVAADPKTGVQLLAACKLPKIRQFITRRMATGRNASEKK
;
A
#
# COMPACT_ATOMS: atom_id res chain seq x y z
N MET A 1 -16.47 3.21 5.30
CA MET A 1 -17.15 2.74 4.08
C MET A 1 -16.17 2.11 3.09
N LEU A 2 -15.18 2.83 2.52
CA LEU A 2 -14.23 2.23 1.55
C LEU A 2 -13.35 1.12 2.14
N THR A 3 -12.88 1.26 3.38
CA THR A 3 -12.09 0.21 4.07
C THR A 3 -12.91 -1.07 4.27
N GLN A 4 -14.16 -0.94 4.71
CA GLN A 4 -15.05 -2.09 4.87
C GLN A 4 -15.28 -2.81 3.53
N LEU A 5 -15.45 -2.05 2.45
CA LEU A 5 -15.59 -2.65 1.12
C LEU A 5 -14.31 -3.40 0.69
N ALA A 6 -13.12 -2.87 1.00
CA ALA A 6 -11.87 -3.59 0.76
C ALA A 6 -11.81 -4.91 1.54
N GLU A 7 -12.27 -4.94 2.80
CA GLU A 7 -12.20 -6.13 3.65
C GLU A 7 -13.21 -7.22 3.26
N THR A 8 -14.42 -6.84 2.84
CA THR A 8 -15.53 -7.79 2.65
C THR A 8 -15.76 -8.22 1.21
N ASP A 9 -15.40 -7.37 0.24
CA ASP A 9 -15.69 -7.65 -1.17
C ASP A 9 -14.66 -8.63 -1.76
N LYS A 10 -15.18 -9.73 -2.32
CA LYS A 10 -14.35 -10.80 -2.88
C LYS A 10 -13.78 -10.44 -4.25
N SER A 11 -14.36 -9.46 -4.94
CA SER A 11 -14.02 -9.13 -6.31
C SER A 11 -12.64 -8.46 -6.43
N PRO A 12 -11.69 -9.04 -7.19
CA PRO A 12 -10.41 -8.39 -7.47
C PRO A 12 -10.56 -7.06 -8.21
N LEU A 13 -11.61 -6.90 -9.03
CA LEU A 13 -11.89 -5.64 -9.72
C LEU A 13 -12.28 -4.52 -8.76
N VAL A 14 -13.04 -4.84 -7.70
CA VAL A 14 -13.39 -3.87 -6.65
C VAL A 14 -12.12 -3.43 -5.93
N ARG A 15 -11.23 -4.36 -5.56
CA ARG A 15 -9.95 -4.01 -4.95
C ARG A 15 -9.06 -3.17 -5.86
N LEU A 16 -9.03 -3.46 -7.16
CA LEU A 16 -8.29 -2.68 -8.15
C LEU A 16 -8.83 -1.24 -8.22
N TYR A 17 -10.15 -1.09 -8.26
CA TYR A 17 -10.81 0.21 -8.26
C TYR A 17 -10.51 1.00 -6.97
N LEU A 18 -10.58 0.35 -5.82
CA LEU A 18 -10.27 0.97 -4.53
C LEU A 18 -8.82 1.45 -4.45
N ALA A 19 -7.87 0.64 -4.94
CA ALA A 19 -6.46 1.01 -5.01
C ALA A 19 -6.22 2.20 -5.96
N SER A 20 -6.88 2.24 -7.11
CA SER A 20 -6.86 3.39 -8.03
C SER A 20 -7.47 4.64 -7.39
N ALA A 21 -8.61 4.51 -6.72
CA ALA A 21 -9.29 5.61 -6.04
C ALA A 21 -8.45 6.17 -4.90
N ALA A 22 -7.74 5.32 -4.15
CA ALA A 22 -6.86 5.73 -3.06
C ALA A 22 -5.79 6.74 -3.50
N GLN A 23 -5.31 6.68 -4.74
CA GLN A 23 -4.32 7.61 -5.28
C GLN A 23 -4.83 9.06 -5.39
N ARG A 24 -6.14 9.25 -5.43
CA ARG A 24 -6.80 10.58 -5.47
C ARG A 24 -7.17 11.11 -4.08
N VAL A 25 -7.01 10.30 -3.03
CA VAL A 25 -7.27 10.69 -1.64
C VAL A 25 -6.01 11.32 -1.04
N ALA A 26 -6.15 12.25 -0.08
CA ALA A 26 -5.00 12.80 0.64
C ALA A 26 -4.17 11.69 1.31
N VAL A 27 -2.83 11.74 1.18
CA VAL A 27 -1.90 10.68 1.64
C VAL A 27 -2.16 10.25 3.09
N LYS A 28 -2.41 11.22 3.98
CA LYS A 28 -2.65 10.99 5.41
C LYS A 28 -3.90 10.13 5.72
N LEU A 29 -4.84 10.03 4.78
CA LEU A 29 -6.11 9.30 4.96
C LEU A 29 -6.09 7.91 4.33
N ARG A 30 -5.04 7.54 3.57
CA ARG A 30 -5.01 6.30 2.78
C ARG A 30 -4.72 5.06 3.63
N ALA A 31 -4.01 5.21 4.75
CA ALA A 31 -3.44 4.09 5.50
C ALA A 31 -4.46 3.00 5.90
N PRO A 32 -5.67 3.33 6.41
CA PRO A 32 -6.66 2.30 6.77
C PRO A 32 -7.11 1.46 5.56
N LEU A 33 -7.37 2.11 4.42
CA LEU A 33 -7.76 1.44 3.19
C LEU A 33 -6.64 0.55 2.64
N LEU A 34 -5.41 1.06 2.61
CA LEU A 34 -4.25 0.31 2.12
C LEU A 34 -3.93 -0.88 3.02
N LYS A 35 -4.11 -0.75 4.34
CA LYS A 35 -3.91 -1.85 5.28
C LYS A 35 -4.84 -3.03 4.96
N ALA A 36 -6.11 -2.75 4.64
CA ALA A 36 -7.06 -3.76 4.20
C ALA A 36 -6.63 -4.41 2.87
N LEU A 37 -6.34 -3.59 1.85
CA LEU A 37 -5.93 -4.07 0.52
C LEU A 37 -4.67 -4.95 0.55
N LEU A 38 -3.65 -4.54 1.32
CA LEU A 38 -2.39 -5.27 1.45
C LEU A 38 -2.52 -6.60 2.21
N ALA A 39 -3.66 -6.84 2.88
CA ALA A 39 -3.94 -8.09 3.58
C ALA A 39 -4.50 -9.20 2.67
N HIS A 40 -4.80 -8.90 1.40
CA HIS A 40 -5.28 -9.87 0.40
C HIS A 40 -4.09 -10.63 -0.20
N GLY A 41 -3.81 -11.81 0.36
CA GLY A 41 -2.74 -12.69 -0.12
C GLY A 41 -3.09 -13.37 -1.44
N GLU A 42 -4.38 -13.48 -1.77
CA GLU A 42 -4.86 -14.05 -3.02
C GLU A 42 -4.42 -13.26 -4.26
N ASP A 43 -4.07 -11.98 -4.09
CA ASP A 43 -3.70 -11.07 -5.19
C ASP A 43 -2.25 -11.21 -5.65
N VAL A 44 -1.45 -12.10 -5.04
CA VAL A 44 -0.02 -12.23 -5.30
C VAL A 44 0.30 -12.51 -6.78
N ASN A 45 -0.54 -13.29 -7.44
CA ASN A 45 -0.33 -13.71 -8.83
C ASN A 45 -1.13 -12.88 -9.85
N ASP A 46 -1.88 -11.86 -9.40
CA ASP A 46 -2.61 -10.98 -10.31
C ASP A 46 -1.61 -10.04 -11.04
N PRO A 47 -1.77 -9.82 -12.35
CA PRO A 47 -0.84 -8.99 -13.11
C PRO A 47 -0.90 -7.50 -12.76
N ASN A 48 -2.02 -7.01 -12.21
CA ASN A 48 -2.30 -5.58 -12.03
C ASN A 48 -2.34 -5.17 -10.55
N LEU A 49 -3.01 -5.95 -9.70
CA LEU A 49 -3.29 -5.60 -8.31
C LEU A 49 -2.03 -5.29 -7.49
N PRO A 50 -0.95 -6.11 -7.52
CA PRO A 50 0.25 -5.79 -6.77
C PRO A 50 0.83 -4.42 -7.16
N LEU A 51 0.90 -4.09 -8.45
CA LEU A 51 1.43 -2.81 -8.91
C LEU A 51 0.50 -1.65 -8.52
N MET A 52 -0.81 -1.84 -8.62
CA MET A 52 -1.76 -0.80 -8.22
C MET A 52 -1.72 -0.52 -6.72
N TYR A 53 -1.57 -1.56 -5.89
CA TYR A 53 -1.36 -1.42 -4.45
C TYR A 53 -0.08 -0.65 -4.15
N TRP A 54 1.00 -0.92 -4.90
CA TRP A 54 2.25 -0.20 -4.76
C TRP A 54 2.09 1.29 -5.05
N TYR A 55 1.48 1.66 -6.17
CA TYR A 55 1.29 3.08 -6.52
C TYR A 55 0.49 3.87 -5.49
N ALA A 56 -0.49 3.21 -4.85
CA ALA A 56 -1.25 3.85 -3.78
C ALA A 56 -0.47 3.93 -2.45
N THR A 57 0.42 2.97 -2.19
CA THR A 57 1.18 2.80 -0.94
C THR A 57 2.48 3.61 -0.89
N GLU A 58 3.19 3.74 -2.01
CA GLU A 58 4.52 4.38 -2.07
C GLU A 58 4.51 5.80 -1.46
N PRO A 59 3.55 6.69 -1.77
CA PRO A 59 3.54 8.04 -1.21
C PRO A 59 3.31 8.06 0.31
N VAL A 60 2.63 7.05 0.85
CA VAL A 60 2.38 6.93 2.29
C VAL A 60 3.67 6.54 3.01
N VAL A 61 4.41 5.57 2.45
CA VAL A 61 5.71 5.13 2.98
C VAL A 61 6.73 6.27 2.90
N ALA A 62 6.70 7.05 1.82
CA ALA A 62 7.54 8.22 1.62
C ALA A 62 7.29 9.32 2.67
N ALA A 63 6.02 9.57 2.99
CA ALA A 63 5.61 10.67 3.86
C ALA A 63 5.75 10.36 5.36
N ASP A 64 5.51 9.12 5.76
CA ASP A 64 5.63 8.68 7.15
C ASP A 64 6.20 7.26 7.27
N PRO A 65 7.49 7.13 7.63
CA PRO A 65 8.11 5.83 7.84
C PRO A 65 7.41 4.97 8.90
N LYS A 66 6.79 5.56 9.93
CA LYS A 66 6.08 4.80 10.97
C LYS A 66 4.85 4.10 10.40
N THR A 67 4.04 4.83 9.62
CA THR A 67 2.93 4.23 8.87
C THR A 67 3.44 3.19 7.87
N GLY A 68 4.60 3.42 7.24
CA GLY A 68 5.27 2.44 6.38
C GLY A 68 5.53 1.10 7.08
N VAL A 69 6.02 1.10 8.32
CA VAL A 69 6.20 -0.13 9.13
C VAL A 69 4.87 -0.84 9.38
N GLN A 70 3.81 -0.09 9.70
CA GLN A 70 2.48 -0.67 9.95
C GLN A 70 1.90 -1.34 8.70
N LEU A 71 2.06 -0.72 7.53
CA LEU A 71 1.63 -1.28 6.25
C LEU A 71 2.48 -2.51 5.87
N LEU A 72 3.79 -2.47 6.13
CA LEU A 72 4.67 -3.63 5.94
C LEU A 72 4.25 -4.83 6.81
N ALA A 73 3.85 -4.58 8.06
CA ALA A 73 3.39 -5.63 8.96
C ALA A 73 2.09 -6.30 8.48
N ALA A 74 1.16 -5.53 7.91
CA ALA A 74 -0.10 -6.06 7.37
C ALA A 74 0.05 -6.71 5.98
N CYS A 75 1.13 -6.39 5.24
CA CYS A 75 1.28 -6.79 3.86
C CYS A 75 1.59 -8.28 3.68
N LYS A 76 0.71 -8.98 2.96
CA LYS A 76 0.90 -10.40 2.57
C LYS A 76 1.54 -10.59 1.20
N LEU A 77 1.72 -9.53 0.40
CA LEU A 77 2.27 -9.61 -0.94
C LEU A 77 3.81 -9.48 -0.92
N PRO A 78 4.59 -10.55 -1.23
CA PRO A 78 6.04 -10.53 -1.08
C PRO A 78 6.73 -9.41 -1.88
N LYS A 79 6.28 -9.16 -3.12
CA LYS A 79 6.79 -8.09 -3.99
C LYS A 79 6.62 -6.71 -3.36
N ILE A 80 5.47 -6.46 -2.73
CA ILE A 80 5.15 -5.16 -2.12
C ILE A 80 5.90 -4.97 -0.81
N ARG A 81 6.05 -6.04 -0.02
CA ARG A 81 6.93 -6.02 1.16
C ARG A 81 8.35 -5.58 0.79
N GLN A 82 8.92 -6.14 -0.28
CA GLN A 82 10.25 -5.75 -0.76
C GLN A 82 10.30 -4.28 -1.19
N PHE A 83 9.28 -3.78 -1.88
CA PHE A 83 9.22 -2.38 -2.31
C PHE A 83 9.11 -1.41 -1.13
N ILE A 84 8.27 -1.69 -0.14
CA ILE A 84 8.16 -0.88 1.08
C ILE A 84 9.51 -0.83 1.80
N THR A 85 10.15 -1.98 2.03
CA THR A 85 11.46 -2.05 2.69
C THR A 85 12.52 -1.23 1.95
N ARG A 86 12.61 -1.39 0.62
CA ARG A 86 13.56 -0.60 -0.21
C ARG A 86 13.27 0.89 -0.12
N ARG A 87 12.01 1.29 -0.19
CA ARG A 87 11.59 2.70 -0.16
C ARG A 87 11.90 3.38 1.17
N MET A 88 11.77 2.65 2.27
CA MET A 88 12.16 3.13 3.60
C MET A 88 13.68 3.25 3.74
N ALA A 89 14.44 2.30 3.21
CA ALA A 89 15.90 2.33 3.24
C ALA A 89 16.49 3.50 2.45
N THR A 90 15.92 3.83 1.28
CA THR A 90 16.39 4.97 0.47
C THR A 90 16.02 6.33 1.04
N GLY A 91 14.97 6.42 1.86
CA GLY A 91 14.52 7.68 2.48
C GLY A 91 15.49 8.24 3.52
N ARG A 92 16.28 7.38 4.19
CA ARG A 92 17.27 7.81 5.20
C ARG A 92 18.45 8.58 4.60
N ASN A 93 18.88 8.24 3.39
CA ASN A 93 20.08 8.81 2.79
C ASN A 93 19.86 10.23 2.22
N ALA A 94 18.62 10.67 2.05
CA ALA A 94 18.29 12.02 1.58
C ALA A 94 18.38 13.07 2.71
N SER A 95 18.22 12.67 3.98
CA SER A 95 18.30 13.57 5.14
C SER A 95 19.72 13.80 5.68
N GLU A 96 20.72 13.06 5.19
CA GLU A 96 22.13 13.14 5.63
C GLU A 96 23.00 14.02 4.75
N LYS A 97 22.47 14.58 3.65
CA LYS A 97 23.14 15.64 2.89
C LYS A 97 22.67 17.00 3.40
N LYS A 98 23.23 17.46 4.51
CA LYS A 98 23.17 18.87 4.92
C LYS A 98 24.57 19.36 5.26
#